data_AF-A0A4R8XRM5-F1
#
_entry.id   AF-A0A4R8XRM5-F1
#
_cell.length_a   1.000
_cell.length_b   1.000
_cell.length_c   1.000
_cell.angle_alpha   90.00
_cell.angle_beta   90.00
_cell.angle_gamma   90.00
#
_symmetry.space_group_name_H-M   'P 1'
#
loop_
_entity.id
_entity.type
_entity.pdbx_description
1 polymer ?
#
loop_
_entity_poly.entity_id
_entity_poly.type
_entity_poly.pdbx_seq_one_letter_code
_entity_poly.pdbx_strand_id
1 'polypeptide(L)'
;MTDYISTKDTAKLVRVALKNAFPGVKFSVRMSTGTASAWMNVSWSDGPTDREVSAVTAIYEGRKFNGMTDGYDDQGSALVAFDGEDMPRVVRYSCDGINTHRDYTAAGYRVAQHLISTDSDHK
;
A
#
# COMPACT_ATOMS: atom_id res chain seq x y z
N MET A 1 -12.90 5.91 -23.81
CA MET A 1 -11.96 6.87 -23.20
C MET A 1 -11.56 6.27 -21.86
N THR A 2 -10.28 5.97 -21.65
CA THR A 2 -9.84 5.41 -20.35
C THR A 2 -9.51 6.57 -19.42
N ASP A 3 -10.14 6.60 -18.26
CA ASP A 3 -9.87 7.63 -17.27
C ASP A 3 -8.63 7.29 -16.46
N TYR A 4 -7.83 8.31 -16.14
CA TYR A 4 -6.61 8.13 -15.36
C TYR A 4 -6.78 8.75 -13.98
N ILE A 5 -6.44 7.99 -12.94
CA ILE A 5 -6.34 8.50 -11.57
C ILE A 5 -4.89 8.86 -11.32
N SER A 6 -4.66 10.14 -11.00
CA SER A 6 -3.33 10.66 -10.71
C SER A 6 -2.71 9.99 -9.47
N THR A 7 -1.38 9.87 -9.39
CA THR A 7 -0.69 9.35 -8.18
C THR A 7 -1.12 10.06 -6.90
N LYS A 8 -1.41 11.37 -7.00
CA LYS A 8 -1.88 12.18 -5.87
C LYS A 8 -3.25 11.72 -5.36
N ASP A 9 -4.17 11.42 -6.26
CA ASP A 9 -5.51 10.94 -5.91
C ASP A 9 -5.47 9.46 -5.50
N THR A 10 -4.63 8.64 -6.14
CA THR A 10 -4.31 7.29 -5.69
C THR A 10 -3.84 7.29 -4.23
N ALA A 11 -2.96 8.23 -3.84
CA ALA A 11 -2.52 8.34 -2.46
C ALA A 11 -3.66 8.66 -1.48
N LYS A 12 -4.74 9.34 -1.89
CA LYS A 12 -5.92 9.55 -1.05
C LYS A 12 -6.70 8.24 -0.88
N LEU A 13 -6.91 7.51 -1.97
CA LEU A 13 -7.58 6.21 -1.94
C LEU A 13 -6.84 5.20 -1.07
N VAL A 14 -5.52 5.10 -1.22
CA VAL A 14 -4.66 4.24 -0.40
C VAL A 14 -4.79 4.57 1.09
N ARG A 15 -4.80 5.86 1.48
CA ARG A 15 -5.00 6.26 2.89
C ARG A 15 -6.34 5.76 3.44
N VAL A 16 -7.42 5.85 2.65
CA VAL A 16 -8.75 5.38 3.05
C VAL A 16 -8.76 3.86 3.18
N ALA A 17 -8.23 3.15 2.18
CA ALA A 17 -8.15 1.69 2.18
C ALA A 17 -7.37 1.15 3.37
N LEU A 18 -6.19 1.71 3.66
CA LEU A 18 -5.36 1.30 4.79
C LEU A 18 -6.03 1.60 6.14
N LYS A 19 -6.70 2.76 6.27
CA LYS A 19 -7.44 3.10 7.49
C LYS A 19 -8.60 2.14 7.75
N ASN A 20 -9.29 1.71 6.69
CA ASN A 20 -10.39 0.75 6.79
C ASN A 20 -9.90 -0.67 7.07
N ALA A 21 -8.81 -1.10 6.44
CA ALA A 21 -8.23 -2.43 6.61
C ALA A 21 -7.55 -2.61 7.96
N PHE A 22 -6.88 -1.58 8.48
CA PHE A 22 -6.13 -1.64 9.74
C PHE A 22 -6.50 -0.48 10.67
N PRO A 23 -7.69 -0.54 11.30
CA PRO A 23 -8.12 0.47 12.26
C PRO A 23 -7.10 0.59 13.41
N GLY A 24 -6.74 1.84 13.77
CA GLY A 24 -5.80 2.12 14.87
C GLY A 24 -4.32 2.16 14.48
N VAL A 25 -3.96 1.77 13.26
CA VAL A 25 -2.58 1.89 12.75
C VAL A 25 -2.39 3.22 12.04
N LYS A 26 -1.32 3.95 12.38
CA LYS A 26 -0.98 5.22 11.76
C LYS A 26 -0.06 5.01 10.55
N PHE A 27 -0.61 5.18 9.36
CA PHE A 27 0.15 5.15 8.11
C PHE A 27 0.62 6.54 7.67
N SER A 28 1.83 6.61 7.13
CA SER A 28 2.35 7.73 6.36
C SER A 28 2.38 7.33 4.89
N VAL A 29 1.60 8.00 4.06
CA VAL A 29 1.52 7.76 2.61
C VAL A 29 2.03 8.99 1.88
N ARG A 30 3.12 8.86 1.13
CA ARG A 30 3.79 9.97 0.42
C ARG A 30 4.11 9.58 -1.01
N MET A 31 3.63 10.38 -1.97
CA MET A 31 4.08 10.27 -3.35
C MET A 31 5.48 10.89 -3.50
N SER A 32 6.25 10.32 -4.42
CA SER A 32 7.51 10.89 -4.88
C SER A 32 7.26 12.09 -5.81
N THR A 33 8.29 12.87 -6.11
CA THR A 33 8.20 14.07 -6.96
C THR A 33 9.20 13.99 -8.13
N GLY A 34 9.08 14.90 -9.10
CA GLY A 34 9.96 14.95 -10.27
C GLY A 34 9.80 13.71 -11.16
N THR A 35 10.93 13.15 -11.60
CA THR A 35 10.97 11.95 -12.46
C THR A 35 10.38 10.70 -11.80
N ALA A 36 10.30 10.68 -10.46
CA ALA A 36 9.71 9.58 -9.70
C ALA A 36 8.23 9.82 -9.33
N SER A 37 7.55 10.81 -9.92
CA SER A 37 6.16 11.18 -9.54
C SER A 37 5.09 10.09 -9.72
N ALA A 38 5.40 9.01 -10.44
CA ALA A 38 4.57 7.81 -10.53
C ALA A 38 4.72 6.85 -9.33
N TRP A 39 5.63 7.12 -8.40
CA TRP A 39 5.93 6.24 -7.26
C TRP A 39 5.36 6.78 -5.94
N MET A 40 5.12 5.85 -5.02
CA MET A 40 4.62 6.17 -3.69
C MET A 40 5.30 5.31 -2.62
N ASN A 41 5.45 5.87 -1.43
CA ASN A 41 5.98 5.21 -0.25
C ASN A 41 4.92 5.21 0.85
N VAL A 42 4.71 4.04 1.44
CA VAL A 42 3.81 3.79 2.57
C VAL A 42 4.66 3.31 3.74
N SER A 43 4.64 4.03 4.84
CA SER A 43 5.34 3.62 6.06
C SER A 43 4.44 3.61 7.29
N TRP A 44 4.69 2.69 8.20
CA TRP A 44 4.01 2.57 9.50
C TRP A 44 4.93 1.93 10.53
N SER A 45 4.50 1.94 11.78
CA SER A 45 5.22 1.30 12.89
C SER A 45 4.38 0.18 13.51
N ASP A 46 5.03 -0.93 13.86
CA ASP A 46 4.42 -2.14 14.44
C ASP A 46 3.21 -2.64 13.60
N GLY A 47 2.20 -3.25 14.22
CA GLY A 47 0.91 -3.55 13.56
C GLY A 47 0.97 -4.65 12.47
N PRO A 48 0.32 -4.45 11.30
CA PRO A 48 0.25 -5.47 10.25
C PRO A 48 1.62 -5.73 9.63
N THR A 49 1.78 -6.93 9.08
CA THR A 49 2.96 -7.33 8.33
C THR A 49 3.04 -6.59 6.99
N ASP A 50 4.25 -6.50 6.45
CA ASP A 50 4.49 -5.89 5.14
C ASP A 50 3.64 -6.55 4.04
N ARG A 51 3.53 -7.88 4.08
CA ARG A 51 2.71 -8.66 3.13
C ARG A 51 1.23 -8.32 3.19
N GLU A 52 0.67 -8.10 4.39
CA GLU A 52 -0.74 -7.72 4.55
C GLU A 52 -1.00 -6.32 4.00
N VAL A 53 -0.09 -5.37 4.26
CA VAL A 53 -0.20 -4.01 3.72
C VAL A 53 -0.03 -4.01 2.21
N SER A 54 0.97 -4.72 1.69
CA SER A 54 1.23 -4.85 0.25
C SER A 54 0.02 -5.43 -0.51
N ALA A 55 -0.66 -6.42 0.06
CA ALA A 55 -1.87 -6.98 -0.54
C ALA A 55 -3.01 -5.95 -0.67
N VAL A 56 -3.14 -5.03 0.28
CA VAL A 56 -4.14 -3.94 0.23
C VAL A 56 -3.73 -2.85 -0.76
N THR A 57 -2.44 -2.56 -0.88
CA THR A 57 -1.96 -1.45 -1.73
C THR A 57 -1.76 -1.85 -3.20
N ALA A 58 -1.45 -3.12 -3.49
CA ALA A 58 -1.12 -3.60 -4.83
C ALA A 58 -2.21 -3.32 -5.88
N ILE A 59 -3.49 -3.28 -5.47
CA ILE A 59 -4.61 -2.98 -6.39
C ILE A 59 -4.58 -1.55 -6.96
N TYR A 60 -3.79 -0.66 -6.36
CA TYR A 60 -3.66 0.74 -6.75
C TYR A 60 -2.44 0.99 -7.65
N GLU A 61 -1.65 -0.04 -7.92
CA GLU A 61 -0.54 0.01 -8.86
C GLU A 61 -1.08 -0.17 -10.28
N GLY A 62 -0.80 0.78 -11.17
CA GLY A 62 -1.12 0.69 -12.59
C GLY A 62 -0.09 -0.11 -13.38
N ARG A 63 1.14 -0.23 -12.86
CA ARG A 63 2.22 -1.03 -13.43
C ARG A 63 2.97 -1.73 -12.31
N LYS A 64 3.81 -2.71 -12.65
CA LYS A 64 4.69 -3.37 -11.69
C LYS A 64 6.02 -3.73 -12.34
N PHE A 65 7.12 -3.42 -11.67
CA PHE A 65 8.44 -3.82 -12.15
C PHE A 65 8.60 -5.34 -12.12
N ASN A 66 9.05 -5.91 -13.24
CA ASN A 66 9.34 -7.32 -13.43
C ASN A 66 10.84 -7.49 -13.69
N GLY A 67 11.55 -7.99 -12.67
CA GLY A 67 12.99 -8.20 -12.73
C GLY A 67 13.44 -9.31 -13.68
N MET A 68 12.55 -10.21 -14.10
CA MET A 68 12.90 -11.25 -15.08
C MET A 68 12.99 -10.70 -16.50
N THR A 69 12.21 -9.67 -16.80
CA THR A 69 12.17 -9.02 -18.13
C THR A 69 12.85 -7.65 -18.14
N ASP A 70 13.38 -7.21 -17.00
CA ASP A 70 13.89 -5.85 -16.77
C ASP A 70 12.92 -4.76 -17.28
N GLY A 71 11.63 -4.94 -16.97
CA GLY A 71 10.54 -4.16 -17.56
C GLY A 71 9.41 -3.89 -16.58
N TYR A 72 8.32 -3.29 -17.08
CA TYR A 72 7.13 -3.01 -16.29
C TYR A 72 5.91 -3.66 -16.93
N ASP A 73 5.29 -4.55 -16.16
CA ASP A 73 4.04 -5.20 -16.53
C ASP A 73 2.86 -4.27 -16.22
N ASP A 74 1.95 -4.12 -17.17
CA ASP A 74 0.71 -3.37 -17.00
C ASP A 74 -0.23 -4.13 -16.05
N GLN A 75 -0.77 -3.46 -15.04
CA GLN A 75 -1.75 -4.04 -14.11
C GLN A 75 -3.20 -3.86 -14.60
N GLY A 76 -3.38 -3.23 -15.77
CA GLY A 76 -4.69 -3.09 -16.40
C GLY A 76 -5.51 -1.95 -15.81
N SER A 77 -6.83 -2.11 -15.86
CA SER A 77 -7.80 -1.11 -15.41
C SER A 77 -8.69 -1.67 -14.31
N ALA A 78 -9.07 -0.82 -13.36
CA ALA A 78 -10.00 -1.14 -12.29
C ALA A 78 -11.37 -0.48 -12.53
N LEU A 79 -12.44 -1.11 -12.05
CA LEU A 79 -13.75 -0.48 -11.97
C LEU A 79 -13.86 0.23 -10.62
N VAL A 80 -13.94 1.56 -10.63
CA VAL A 80 -13.95 2.39 -9.42
C VAL A 80 -15.28 3.13 -9.33
N ALA A 81 -15.98 2.95 -8.21
CA ALA A 81 -17.10 3.77 -7.81
C ALA A 81 -16.57 5.07 -7.17
N PHE A 82 -17.07 6.21 -7.65
CA PHE A 82 -16.78 7.51 -7.06
C PHE A 82 -17.90 7.89 -6.08
N ASP A 83 -17.71 8.95 -5.31
CA ASP A 83 -18.69 9.41 -4.32
C ASP A 83 -20.01 9.83 -5.00
N GLY A 84 -21.16 9.44 -4.42
CA GLY A 84 -22.50 9.84 -4.88
C GLY A 84 -23.23 8.78 -5.69
N GLU A 85 -24.08 9.22 -6.63
CA GLU A 85 -24.83 8.35 -7.56
C GLU A 85 -24.12 8.13 -8.90
N ASP A 86 -22.85 8.49 -8.99
CA ASP A 86 -22.08 8.31 -10.23
C ASP A 86 -21.88 6.82 -10.52
N MET A 87 -22.17 6.43 -11.78
CA MET A 87 -21.90 5.08 -12.25
C MET A 87 -20.40 4.76 -12.13
N PRO A 88 -20.02 3.53 -11.73
CA PRO A 88 -18.63 3.13 -11.67
C PRO A 88 -17.94 3.31 -13.02
N ARG A 89 -16.71 3.83 -13.02
CA ARG A 89 -15.94 4.07 -14.25
C ARG A 89 -14.73 3.15 -14.30
N VAL A 90 -14.35 2.78 -15.51
CA VAL A 90 -13.12 2.04 -15.77
C VAL A 90 -11.95 3.03 -15.74
N VAL A 91 -11.05 2.84 -14.79
CA VAL A 91 -9.91 3.73 -14.56
C VAL A 91 -8.59 2.99 -14.64
N ARG A 92 -7.53 3.72 -14.99
CA ARG A 92 -6.13 3.29 -14.84
C ARG A 92 -5.44 4.15 -13.81
N TYR A 93 -4.73 3.54 -12.89
CA TYR A 93 -3.90 4.28 -11.94
C TYR A 93 -2.61 4.70 -12.62
N SER A 94 -2.24 5.98 -12.49
CA SER A 94 -0.93 6.48 -12.96
C SER A 94 0.22 6.16 -12.00
N CYS A 95 -0.06 5.45 -10.91
CA CYS A 95 0.97 5.04 -9.95
C CYS A 95 1.65 3.77 -10.43
N ASP A 96 2.94 3.82 -10.75
CA ASP A 96 3.70 2.68 -11.27
C ASP A 96 4.15 1.70 -10.18
N GLY A 97 4.11 2.09 -8.91
CA GLY A 97 4.53 1.22 -7.81
C GLY A 97 4.42 1.87 -6.44
N ILE A 98 4.15 1.04 -5.44
CA ILE A 98 4.01 1.42 -4.04
C ILE A 98 5.00 0.63 -3.19
N ASN A 99 6.00 1.32 -2.65
CA ASN A 99 6.94 0.73 -1.70
C ASN A 99 6.37 0.80 -0.29
N THR A 100 6.53 -0.29 0.47
CA THR A 100 6.11 -0.40 1.86
C THR A 100 7.31 -0.47 2.79
N HIS A 101 7.20 0.17 3.96
CA HIS A 101 8.23 0.15 5.00
C HIS A 101 7.61 0.01 6.38
N ARG A 102 8.00 -1.02 7.11
CA ARG A 102 7.54 -1.26 8.48
C ARG A 102 8.68 -1.02 9.47
N ASP A 103 8.50 -0.03 10.33
CA ASP A 103 9.35 0.23 11.47
C ASP A 103 8.88 -0.54 12.71
N TYR A 104 9.79 -0.87 13.62
CA TYR A 104 9.46 -1.55 14.88
C TYR A 104 9.78 -0.66 16.07
N THR A 105 8.80 -0.43 16.95
CA THR A 105 9.03 0.36 18.15
C THR A 105 9.71 -0.47 19.23
N ALA A 106 10.36 0.21 20.19
CA ALA A 106 10.91 -0.46 21.36
C ALA A 106 9.86 -1.24 22.16
N ALA A 107 8.60 -0.78 22.18
CA ALA A 107 7.50 -1.51 22.80
C ALA A 107 7.17 -2.78 22.01
N GLY A 108 7.09 -2.68 20.68
CA GLY A 108 6.91 -3.84 19.79
C GLY A 108 7.98 -4.92 19.99
N TYR A 109 9.25 -4.51 20.09
CA TYR A 109 10.36 -5.44 20.39
C TYR A 109 10.19 -6.17 21.73
N ARG A 110 9.76 -5.47 22.79
CA ARG A 110 9.55 -6.11 24.10
C ARG A 110 8.42 -7.12 24.08
N VAL A 111 7.33 -6.82 23.37
CA VAL A 111 6.22 -7.77 23.19
C VAL A 111 6.71 -9.03 22.48
N ALA A 112 7.47 -8.86 21.39
CA ALA A 112 8.04 -9.99 20.67
C ALA A 112 9.00 -10.83 21.54
N GLN A 113 9.88 -10.18 22.32
CA GLN A 113 10.78 -10.88 23.25
C GLN A 113 10.02 -11.69 24.29
N HIS A 114 8.95 -11.13 24.87
CA HIS A 114 8.13 -11.81 25.86
C HIS A 114 7.38 -13.03 25.27
N LEU A 115 6.85 -12.90 24.05
CA LEU A 115 6.22 -14.01 23.35
C LEU A 115 7.23 -15.14 23.07
N ILE A 116 8.44 -14.81 22.60
CA ILE A 116 9.48 -15.79 22.33
C ILE A 116 9.91 -16.51 23.61
N SER A 117 10.08 -15.79 24.73
CA SER A 117 10.48 -16.41 26.00
C SER A 117 9.40 -17.35 26.53
N THR A 118 8.13 -16.94 26.47
CA THR A 118 7.01 -17.73 26.99
C THR A 118 6.69 -18.97 26.13
N ASP A 119 6.79 -18.87 24.81
CA ASP A 119 6.65 -20.04 23.92
C ASP A 119 7.82 -21.04 24.09
N SER A 120 9.00 -20.55 24.49
CA SER A 120 10.17 -21.41 24.73
C SER A 120 10.03 -22.23 26.01
N ASP A 121 9.31 -21.73 27.02
CA ASP A 121 9.05 -22.43 28.28
C ASP A 121 7.97 -23.55 28.15
N HIS A 122 7.29 -23.63 27.01
CA HIS A 122 6.28 -24.64 26.70
C HIS A 122 6.78 -25.79 25.79
N LYS A 123 8.10 -25.90 25.60
CA LYS A 123 8.77 -27.04 24.94
C LYS A 123 9.54 -27.89 25.93
#